data_AF-A0AAW2D0V8-F1
#
_entry.id   AF-A0AAW2D0V8-F1
#
_cell.length_a   1.000
_cell.length_b   1.000
_cell.length_c   1.000
_cell.angle_alpha   90.00
_cell.angle_beta   90.00
_cell.angle_gamma   90.00
#
_symmetry.space_group_name_H-M   'P 1'
#
loop_
_entity.id
_entity.type
_entity.pdbx_description
1 polymer ?
#
loop_
_entity_poly.entity_id
_entity_poly.type
_entity_poly.pdbx_seq_one_letter_code
_entity_poly.pdbx_strand_id
1 'polypeptide(L)'
;MEWSPETLQFLSQYFLHTLSPAPELRRLAKSLLSKAADTPNYGLAVLRFVSEPSVDEQIRQAASVNFENHLSTRWTPASPDESNPLIPDFEKAEIKALIVRLMLSSTPKIQSQLSEALALIGKHDFPKSWLTLLPELIVELKKASQDSD
;
A
#
# COMPACT_ATOMS: atom_id res chain seq x y z
N MET A 1 -8.69 5.11 -10.19
CA MET A 1 -9.02 5.73 -8.90
C MET A 1 -8.13 6.94 -8.69
N GLU A 2 -8.65 8.13 -9.01
CA GLU A 2 -7.94 9.38 -8.72
C GLU A 2 -8.01 9.69 -7.23
N TRP A 3 -6.99 10.35 -6.70
CA TRP A 3 -7.00 10.81 -5.31
C TRP A 3 -7.89 12.06 -5.18
N SER A 4 -8.98 11.93 -4.44
CA SER A 4 -9.97 12.99 -4.21
C SER A 4 -10.64 12.83 -2.84
N PRO A 5 -11.36 13.84 -2.34
CA PRO A 5 -12.17 13.73 -1.12
C PRO A 5 -13.18 12.57 -1.17
N GLU A 6 -13.76 12.30 -2.33
CA GLU A 6 -14.70 11.20 -2.54
C GLU A 6 -14.00 9.85 -2.42
N THR A 7 -12.80 9.71 -3.00
CA THR A 7 -11.97 8.51 -2.83
C THR A 7 -11.57 8.32 -1.37
N LEU A 8 -11.16 9.38 -0.67
CA LEU A 8 -10.85 9.33 0.74
C LEU A 8 -12.05 8.83 1.56
N GLN A 9 -13.23 9.41 1.34
CA GLN A 9 -14.46 9.00 2.01
C GLN A 9 -14.83 7.55 1.72
N PHE A 10 -14.75 7.13 0.45
CA PHE A 10 -15.00 5.76 0.03
C PHE A 10 -14.07 4.77 0.74
N LEU A 11 -12.76 5.01 0.68
CA LEU A 11 -11.77 4.14 1.31
C LEU A 11 -11.95 4.10 2.84
N SER A 12 -12.17 5.25 3.49
CA SER A 12 -12.44 5.33 4.92
C SER A 12 -13.64 4.46 5.33
N GLN A 13 -14.75 4.59 4.61
CA GLN A 13 -15.96 3.84 4.90
C GLN A 13 -15.74 2.33 4.77
N TYR A 14 -15.16 1.89 3.65
CA TYR A 14 -15.06 0.46 3.39
C TYR A 14 -13.94 -0.21 4.17
N PHE A 15 -12.81 0.44 4.42
CA PHE A 15 -11.81 -0.10 5.34
C PHE A 15 -12.36 -0.20 6.76
N LEU A 16 -13.11 0.79 7.25
CA LEU A 16 -13.80 0.67 8.53
C LEU A 16 -14.77 -0.53 8.56
N HIS A 17 -15.55 -0.73 7.50
CA HIS A 17 -16.47 -1.87 7.42
C HIS A 17 -15.77 -3.23 7.40
N THR A 18 -14.52 -3.33 6.93
CA THR A 18 -13.74 -4.58 7.03
C THR A 18 -13.47 -5.00 8.48
N LEU A 19 -13.51 -4.05 9.41
CA LEU A 19 -13.31 -4.27 10.85
C LEU A 19 -14.62 -4.53 11.61
N SER A 20 -15.77 -4.43 10.93
CA SER A 20 -17.09 -4.60 11.56
C SER A 20 -17.26 -6.00 12.18
N PRO A 21 -17.93 -6.14 13.34
CA PRO A 21 -18.27 -7.46 13.87
C PRO A 21 -19.29 -8.21 13.01
N ALA A 22 -20.10 -7.49 12.21
CA ALA A 22 -21.11 -8.07 11.34
C ALA A 22 -20.48 -8.73 10.09
N PRO A 23 -20.64 -10.05 9.87
CA PRO A 23 -20.02 -10.76 8.75
C PRO A 23 -20.43 -10.21 7.37
N GLU A 24 -21.70 -9.85 7.20
CA GLU A 24 -22.22 -9.34 5.92
C GLU A 24 -21.57 -7.99 5.54
N LEU A 25 -21.35 -7.10 6.50
CA LEU A 25 -20.67 -5.82 6.24
C LEU A 25 -19.21 -6.03 5.83
N ARG A 26 -18.51 -6.96 6.50
CA ARG A 26 -17.13 -7.31 6.12
C ARG A 26 -17.07 -7.89 4.70
N ARG A 27 -17.98 -8.80 4.36
CA ARG A 27 -18.05 -9.44 3.04
C ARG A 27 -18.33 -8.41 1.94
N LEU A 28 -19.30 -7.52 2.18
CA LEU A 28 -19.62 -6.44 1.27
C LEU A 28 -18.41 -5.52 1.04
N ALA A 29 -17.76 -5.08 2.13
CA ALA A 29 -16.59 -4.20 2.05
C ALA A 29 -15.43 -4.82 1.27
N LYS A 30 -15.10 -6.09 1.56
CA LYS A 30 -14.06 -6.83 0.81
C LYS A 30 -14.40 -6.95 -0.67
N SER A 31 -15.67 -7.22 -1.00
CA SER A 31 -16.11 -7.29 -2.40
C SER A 31 -15.97 -5.96 -3.13
N LEU A 32 -16.32 -4.84 -2.47
CA LEU A 32 -16.22 -3.52 -3.07
C LEU A 32 -14.77 -3.06 -3.22
N LEU A 33 -13.92 -3.30 -2.22
CA LEU A 33 -12.49 -3.03 -2.31
C LEU A 33 -11.81 -3.89 -3.39
N SER A 34 -12.21 -5.16 -3.53
CA SER A 34 -11.72 -6.03 -4.61
C SER A 34 -12.09 -5.49 -5.99
N LYS A 35 -13.33 -5.01 -6.19
CA LYS A 35 -13.74 -4.36 -7.44
C LYS A 35 -12.97 -3.05 -7.69
N ALA A 36 -12.73 -2.28 -6.64
CA ALA A 36 -11.94 -1.05 -6.72
C ALA A 36 -10.48 -1.33 -7.09
N ALA A 37 -9.92 -2.45 -6.64
CA ALA A 37 -8.56 -2.88 -6.94
C ALA A 37 -8.30 -3.18 -8.43
N ASP A 38 -9.35 -3.38 -9.23
CA ASP A 38 -9.26 -3.53 -10.68
C ASP A 38 -9.17 -2.18 -11.43
N THR A 39 -9.30 -1.07 -10.71
CA THR A 39 -9.18 0.26 -11.31
C THR A 39 -7.73 0.76 -11.27
N PRO A 40 -7.25 1.47 -12.32
CA PRO A 40 -5.92 2.08 -12.32
C PRO A 40 -5.70 2.99 -11.11
N ASN A 41 -4.47 3.19 -10.65
CA ASN A 41 -4.12 4.03 -9.49
C ASN A 41 -4.70 3.58 -8.14
N TYR A 42 -5.35 2.41 -8.03
CA TYR A 42 -5.87 1.93 -6.75
C TYR A 42 -4.76 1.78 -5.71
N GLY A 43 -3.66 1.10 -6.06
CA GLY A 43 -2.53 0.90 -5.14
C GLY A 43 -1.95 2.22 -4.64
N LEU A 44 -1.82 3.22 -5.51
CA LEU A 44 -1.37 4.57 -5.15
C LEU A 44 -2.36 5.30 -4.25
N ALA A 45 -3.67 5.19 -4.53
CA ALA A 45 -4.71 5.78 -3.69
C ALA A 45 -4.70 5.19 -2.27
N VAL A 46 -4.56 3.86 -2.15
CA VAL A 46 -4.46 3.19 -0.85
C VAL A 46 -3.16 3.56 -0.14
N LEU A 47 -2.02 3.64 -0.84
CA LEU A 47 -0.75 4.06 -0.22
C LEU A 47 -0.82 5.50 0.31
N ARG A 48 -1.45 6.43 -0.42
CA ARG A 48 -1.72 7.79 0.05
C ARG A 48 -2.68 7.79 1.25
N PHE A 49 -3.72 6.98 1.20
CA PHE A 49 -4.66 6.81 2.31
C PHE A 49 -3.99 6.34 3.61
N VAL A 50 -3.08 5.38 3.52
CA VAL A 50 -2.29 4.89 4.68
C VAL A 50 -1.49 6.03 5.34
N SER A 51 -1.07 7.02 4.55
CA SER A 51 -0.32 8.18 5.04
C SER A 51 -1.19 9.34 5.54
N GLU A 52 -2.52 9.25 5.46
CA GLU A 52 -3.42 10.36 5.79
C GLU A 52 -3.54 10.53 7.32
N PRO A 53 -3.06 11.63 7.93
CA PRO A 53 -3.15 11.83 9.38
C PRO A 53 -4.57 12.08 9.88
N SER A 54 -5.50 12.52 9.02
CA SER A 54 -6.89 12.78 9.43
C SER A 54 -7.73 11.51 9.63
N VAL A 55 -7.20 10.34 9.27
CA VAL A 55 -7.90 9.05 9.35
C VAL A 55 -7.40 8.27 10.58
N ASP A 56 -8.35 7.62 11.28
CA ASP A 56 -8.05 6.77 12.42
C ASP A 56 -7.02 5.68 12.10
N GLU A 57 -6.11 5.43 13.04
CA GLU A 57 -4.99 4.52 12.83
C GLU A 57 -5.43 3.09 12.52
N GLN A 58 -6.53 2.59 13.11
CA GLN A 58 -7.01 1.23 12.85
C GLN A 58 -7.48 1.07 11.40
N ILE A 59 -8.11 2.11 10.85
CA ILE A 59 -8.55 2.13 9.45
C ILE A 59 -7.33 2.16 8.51
N ARG A 60 -6.31 2.96 8.83
CA ARG A 60 -5.05 3.00 8.06
C ARG A 60 -4.29 1.68 8.14
N GLN A 61 -4.29 1.02 9.29
CA GLN A 61 -3.71 -0.32 9.44
C GLN A 61 -4.45 -1.35 8.57
N ALA A 62 -5.79 -1.32 8.54
CA ALA A 62 -6.57 -2.18 7.63
C ALA A 62 -6.23 -1.91 6.16
N ALA A 63 -6.03 -0.65 5.80
CA ALA A 63 -5.60 -0.24 4.46
C ALA A 63 -4.19 -0.73 4.12
N SER A 64 -3.23 -0.68 5.05
CA SER A 64 -1.87 -1.17 4.81
C SER A 64 -1.81 -2.68 4.58
N VAL A 65 -2.65 -3.44 5.29
CA VAL A 65 -2.82 -4.89 5.04
C VAL A 65 -3.38 -5.11 3.63
N ASN A 66 -4.40 -4.34 3.23
CA ASN A 66 -4.96 -4.46 1.89
C ASN A 66 -3.94 -4.09 0.79
N PHE A 67 -3.13 -3.06 1.03
CA PHE A 67 -2.08 -2.64 0.10
C PHE A 67 -1.05 -3.74 -0.13
N GLU A 68 -0.54 -4.37 0.94
CA GLU A 68 0.39 -5.51 0.85
C GLU A 68 -0.21 -6.65 0.00
N ASN A 69 -1.45 -7.05 0.29
CA ASN A 69 -2.16 -8.08 -0.47
C ASN A 69 -2.38 -7.69 -1.95
N HIS A 70 -2.64 -6.41 -2.23
CA HIS A 70 -2.79 -5.89 -3.59
C HIS A 70 -1.47 -6.02 -4.37
N LEU A 71 -0.33 -5.71 -3.75
CA LEU A 71 0.97 -5.91 -4.41
C LEU A 71 1.28 -7.40 -4.58
N SER A 72 1.02 -8.24 -3.58
CA SER A 72 1.31 -9.67 -3.64
C SER A 72 0.63 -10.38 -4.82
N THR A 73 -0.51 -9.88 -5.28
CA THR A 73 -1.29 -10.47 -6.37
C THR A 73 -1.10 -9.81 -7.73
N ARG A 74 -0.51 -8.60 -7.78
CA ARG A 74 -0.48 -7.77 -9.00
C ARG A 74 0.88 -7.15 -9.33
N TRP A 75 1.89 -7.33 -8.50
CA TRP A 75 3.23 -6.81 -8.77
C TRP A 75 3.93 -7.57 -9.90
N THR A 76 3.86 -8.89 -9.87
CA THR A 76 4.36 -9.78 -10.93
C THR A 76 3.34 -10.89 -11.17
N PRO A 77 3.28 -11.45 -12.40
CA PRO A 77 2.43 -12.61 -12.64
C PRO A 77 2.90 -13.77 -11.73
N ALA A 78 2.02 -14.29 -10.86
CA ALA A 78 2.38 -15.43 -10.03
C ALA A 78 2.26 -16.76 -10.82
N SER A 79 1.42 -16.79 -11.85
CA SER A 79 1.24 -17.90 -12.79
C SER A 79 0.83 -17.37 -14.18
N PRO A 80 1.17 -18.07 -15.29
CA PRO A 80 0.65 -17.76 -16.62
C PRO A 80 -0.89 -17.74 -16.71
N ASP A 81 -1.56 -18.47 -15.81
CA ASP A 81 -3.02 -18.63 -15.80
C ASP A 81 -3.75 -17.63 -14.89
N GLU A 82 -3.02 -16.77 -14.18
CA GLU A 82 -3.61 -15.80 -13.27
C GLU A 82 -4.10 -14.56 -14.02
N SER A 83 -5.39 -14.24 -13.85
CA SER A 83 -6.08 -13.21 -14.64
C SER A 83 -6.10 -11.82 -14.00
N ASN A 84 -5.43 -11.63 -12.86
CA ASN A 84 -5.38 -10.33 -12.20
C ASN A 84 -4.62 -9.32 -13.07
N PRO A 85 -5.18 -8.12 -13.35
CA PRO A 85 -4.45 -7.10 -14.09
C PRO A 85 -3.26 -6.63 -13.26
N LEU A 86 -2.08 -6.68 -13.89
CA LEU A 86 -0.83 -6.26 -13.28
C LEU A 86 -0.77 -4.75 -13.10
N ILE A 87 -0.05 -4.31 -12.07
CA ILE A 87 0.21 -2.89 -11.82
C ILE A 87 1.11 -2.36 -12.97
N PRO A 88 0.70 -1.28 -13.67
CA PRO A 88 1.52 -0.67 -14.71
C PRO A 88 2.86 -0.15 -14.19
N ASP A 89 3.89 -0.13 -15.05
CA ASP A 89 5.24 0.25 -14.64
C ASP A 89 5.35 1.68 -14.10
N PHE A 90 4.53 2.62 -14.59
CA PHE A 90 4.49 3.99 -14.07
C PHE A 90 3.97 4.03 -12.61
N GLU A 91 2.93 3.24 -12.28
CA GLU A 91 2.42 3.14 -10.92
C GLU A 91 3.43 2.45 -10.00
N LYS A 92 4.12 1.41 -10.50
CA LYS A 92 5.21 0.76 -9.76
C LYS A 92 6.31 1.74 -9.40
N ALA A 93 6.72 2.60 -10.34
CA ALA A 93 7.74 3.62 -10.10
C ALA A 93 7.30 4.62 -9.02
N GLU A 94 6.04 5.07 -9.04
CA GLU A 94 5.50 5.95 -8.01
C GLU A 94 5.41 5.26 -6.64
N ILE A 95 4.98 3.99 -6.59
CA ILE A 95 4.93 3.20 -5.35
C ILE A 95 6.34 3.10 -4.74
N LYS A 96 7.34 2.75 -5.54
CA LYS A 96 8.75 2.67 -5.10
C LYS A 96 9.24 4.00 -4.51
N ALA A 97 8.92 5.12 -5.16
CA ALA A 97 9.33 6.46 -4.72
C ALA A 97 8.70 6.88 -3.38
N LEU A 98 7.56 6.29 -2.98
CA LEU A 98 6.82 6.66 -1.79
C LEU A 98 7.03 5.68 -0.62
N ILE A 99 7.08 4.38 -0.90
CA ILE A 99 6.92 3.32 0.12
C ILE A 99 8.02 3.37 1.20
N VAL A 100 9.26 3.67 0.83
CA VAL A 100 10.39 3.70 1.79
C VAL A 100 10.18 4.81 2.82
N ARG A 101 9.88 6.03 2.36
CA ARG A 101 9.64 7.18 3.26
C ARG A 101 8.44 6.93 4.16
N LEU A 102 7.34 6.43 3.59
CA LEU A 102 6.11 6.17 4.33
C LEU A 102 6.30 5.07 5.38
N MET A 103 7.04 4.01 5.05
CA MET A 103 7.37 2.94 5.99
C MET A 103 8.14 3.48 7.21
N LEU A 104 9.13 4.35 6.98
CA LEU A 104 9.97 4.89 8.06
C LEU A 104 9.24 5.93 8.93
N SER A 105 8.26 6.66 8.38
CA SER A 105 7.47 7.64 9.14
C SER A 105 6.18 7.08 9.76
N SER A 106 5.93 5.77 9.62
CA SER A 106 4.68 5.12 10.07
C SER A 106 4.77 4.58 11.50
N THR A 107 3.61 4.33 12.12
CA THR A 107 3.55 3.62 13.41
C THR A 107 4.02 2.17 13.26
N PRO A 108 4.48 1.48 14.33
CA PRO A 108 5.06 0.15 14.21
C PRO A 108 4.18 -0.89 13.49
N LYS A 109 2.86 -0.80 13.67
CA LYS A 109 1.89 -1.71 13.02
C LYS A 109 1.83 -1.50 11.50
N ILE A 110 1.76 -0.24 11.07
CA ILE A 110 1.71 0.12 9.64
C ILE A 110 3.09 -0.12 9.01
N GLN A 111 4.17 0.26 9.71
CA GLN A 111 5.55 0.02 9.30
C GLN A 111 5.82 -1.46 8.99
N SER A 112 5.34 -2.38 9.83
CA SER A 112 5.48 -3.82 9.59
C SER A 112 4.84 -4.26 8.27
N GLN A 113 3.63 -3.77 7.96
CA GLN A 113 2.92 -4.10 6.72
C GLN A 113 3.60 -3.49 5.49
N LEU A 114 4.08 -2.24 5.60
CA LEU A 114 4.84 -1.61 4.53
C LEU A 114 6.22 -2.24 4.32
N SER A 115 6.82 -2.81 5.37
CA SER A 115 8.08 -3.56 5.30
C SER A 115 7.90 -4.87 4.52
N GLU A 116 6.80 -5.58 4.75
CA GLU A 116 6.44 -6.79 3.99
C GLU A 116 6.21 -6.47 2.51
N ALA A 117 5.45 -5.40 2.23
CA ALA A 117 5.25 -4.89 0.87
C ALA A 117 6.57 -4.48 0.20
N LEU A 118 7.47 -3.81 0.93
CA LEU A 118 8.79 -3.43 0.43
C LEU A 118 9.65 -4.66 0.12
N ALA A 119 9.65 -5.67 0.99
CA ALA A 119 10.39 -6.91 0.79
C ALA A 119 9.88 -7.68 -0.44
N LEU A 120 8.56 -7.71 -0.65
CA LEU A 120 7.96 -8.27 -1.86
C LEU A 120 8.47 -7.55 -3.11
N ILE A 121 8.38 -6.22 -3.17
CA ILE A 121 8.87 -5.46 -4.33
C ILE A 121 10.38 -5.71 -4.53
N GLY A 122 11.16 -5.66 -3.45
CA GLY A 122 12.60 -5.88 -3.47
C GLY A 122 12.98 -7.26 -4.03
N LYS A 123 12.25 -8.32 -3.67
CA LYS A 123 12.48 -9.68 -4.18
C LYS A 123 12.40 -9.76 -5.71
N HIS A 124 11.53 -8.98 -6.33
CA HIS A 124 11.30 -9.02 -7.78
C HIS A 124 12.13 -8.00 -8.54
N ASP A 125 12.34 -6.82 -7.96
CA ASP A 125 12.86 -5.67 -8.69
C ASP A 125 14.31 -5.34 -8.33
N PHE A 126 14.80 -5.75 -7.16
CA PHE A 126 16.20 -5.51 -6.76
C PHE A 126 17.15 -6.60 -7.31
N PRO A 127 18.36 -6.24 -7.78
CA PRO A 127 18.86 -4.87 -7.97
C PRO A 127 18.48 -4.26 -9.33
N LYS A 128 18.14 -5.07 -10.33
CA LYS A 128 18.14 -4.64 -11.75
C LYS A 128 17.11 -3.55 -12.08
N SER A 129 15.91 -3.66 -11.51
CA SER A 129 14.76 -2.79 -11.77
C SER A 129 14.49 -1.80 -10.63
N TRP A 130 15.38 -1.75 -9.63
CA TRP A 130 15.33 -0.79 -8.52
C TRP A 130 16.72 -0.57 -7.89
N LEU A 131 17.62 0.04 -8.65
CA LEU A 131 19.01 0.29 -8.23
C LEU A 131 19.12 1.25 -7.03
N THR A 132 18.12 2.13 -6.86
CA THR A 132 18.14 3.21 -5.85
C THR A 132 17.65 2.78 -4.47
N LEU A 133 17.13 1.55 -4.30
CA LEU A 133 16.57 1.08 -3.03
C LEU A 133 17.54 1.21 -1.84
N LEU A 134 18.77 0.68 -1.97
CA LEU A 134 19.75 0.76 -0.88
C LEU A 134 20.23 2.21 -0.62
N PRO A 135 20.60 3.01 -1.64
CA PRO A 135 20.87 4.43 -1.44
C PRO A 135 19.74 5.19 -0.74
N GLU A 136 18.49 4.97 -1.14
CA GLU A 136 17.31 5.59 -0.54
C GLU A 136 17.16 5.21 0.93
N LEU A 137 17.26 3.92 1.26
CA LEU A 137 17.20 3.44 2.64
C LEU A 137 18.28 4.08 3.52
N ILE A 138 19.52 4.17 3.02
CA ILE A 138 20.62 4.81 3.76
C ILE A 138 20.32 6.28 4.02
N VAL A 139 19.85 7.01 3.01
CA VAL A 139 19.51 8.43 3.13
C VAL A 139 18.39 8.65 4.13
N GLU A 140 17.30 7.89 4.01
CA GLU A 140 16.12 8.08 4.87
C GLU A 140 16.38 7.63 6.32
N LEU A 141 17.15 6.55 6.54
CA LEU A 141 17.54 6.14 7.89
C LEU A 141 18.46 7.15 8.57
N LYS A 142 19.37 7.79 7.82
CA LYS A 142 20.22 8.87 8.34
C LYS A 142 19.40 10.09 8.75
N LYS A 143 18.39 10.46 7.95
CA LYS A 143 17.47 11.56 8.31
C LYS A 143 16.69 11.22 9.58
N ALA A 144 16.08 10.03 9.63
CA ALA A 144 15.28 9.59 10.78
C ALA A 144 16.09 9.53 12.09
N SER A 145 17.37 9.18 12.01
CA SER A 145 18.27 9.18 13.18
C SER A 145 18.67 10.59 13.62
N GLN A 146 18.74 11.56 12.71
CA GLN A 146 19.03 12.97 13.04
C GLN A 146 17.81 13.70 13.63
N ASP A 147 16.60 13.32 13.24
CA ASP A 147 15.36 13.91 13.76
C ASP A 147 14.99 13.41 15.17
N SER A 148 15.69 12.38 15.67
CA SER A 148 15.45 11.75 16.98
C SER A 148 16.35 12.29 18.11
N ASP A 149 17.29 13.18 17.80
CA ASP A 149 18.19 13.88 18.74
C ASP A 149 17.71 15.31 19.03
#